data_AF-A0A7W5WW70-F1
#
_entry.id   AF-A0A7W5WW70-F1
#
_cell.length_a   1.000
_cell.length_b   1.000
_cell.length_c   1.000
_cell.angle_alpha   90.00
_cell.angle_beta   90.00
_cell.angle_gamma   90.00
#
_symmetry.space_group_name_H-M   'P 1'
#
loop_
_entity.id
_entity.type
_entity.pdbx_description
1 polymer ?
#
loop_
_entity_poly.entity_id
_entity_poly.type
_entity_poly.pdbx_seq_one_letter_code
_entity_poly.pdbx_strand_id
1 'polypeptide(L)'
;MFGFHDFTTDPGSGRPQAHYSWASETVATWTAWALAAVSLVGAFAFYLKWQNLAGSTQMALASMLFAGIAYWRHNMLARRRAAFRDAVKDYEAMIAKPFG
;
A
#
# COMPACT_ATOMS: atom_id res chain seq x y z
N MET A 1 18.69 -2.98 1.07
CA MET A 1 18.10 -1.68 1.45
C MET A 1 16.86 -1.45 0.59
N PHE A 2 15.67 -1.81 1.07
CA PHE A 2 14.41 -1.33 0.48
C PHE A 2 14.15 0.08 1.04
N GLY A 3 15.06 1.00 0.71
CA GLY A 3 14.98 2.42 1.06
C GLY A 3 14.20 3.12 -0.03
N PHE A 4 12.88 3.16 0.12
CA PHE A 4 12.00 3.90 -0.77
C PHE A 4 12.19 5.39 -0.51
N HIS A 5 12.74 6.12 -1.48
CA HIS A 5 12.61 7.57 -1.49
C HIS A 5 11.14 7.93 -1.73
N ASP A 6 10.62 8.86 -0.93
CA ASP A 6 9.19 9.24 -0.95
C ASP A 6 8.77 9.88 -2.28
N PHE A 7 9.70 10.36 -3.09
CA PHE A 7 9.44 10.87 -4.44
C PHE A 7 10.77 10.97 -5.20
N THR A 8 10.71 11.08 -6.53
CA THR A 8 11.86 11.40 -7.38
C THR A 8 11.77 12.85 -7.83
N THR A 9 12.89 13.44 -8.25
CA THR A 9 12.90 14.79 -8.80
C THR A 9 13.13 14.72 -10.31
N ASP A 10 12.34 15.46 -11.08
CA ASP A 10 12.54 15.60 -12.52
C ASP A 10 13.87 16.32 -12.82
N PRO A 11 14.81 15.72 -13.57
CA PRO A 11 16.07 16.38 -13.91
C PRO A 11 15.90 17.62 -14.79
N GLY A 12 14.80 17.76 -15.54
CA GLY A 12 14.56 18.92 -16.40
C GLY A 12 13.92 20.12 -15.68
N SER A 13 12.95 19.85 -14.80
CA SER A 13 12.13 20.89 -14.16
C SER A 13 12.38 21.06 -12.66
N GLY A 14 13.14 20.15 -12.03
CA GLY A 14 13.29 20.10 -10.59
C GLY A 14 12.01 19.74 -9.83
N ARG A 15 10.92 19.39 -10.56
CA ARG A 15 9.62 19.13 -9.97
C ARG A 15 9.61 17.75 -9.29
N PRO A 16 9.03 17.61 -8.09
CA PRO A 16 8.82 16.30 -7.49
C PRO A 16 7.84 15.46 -8.35
N GLN A 17 8.19 14.20 -8.59
CA GLN A 17 7.41 13.20 -9.31
C GLN A 17 7.20 11.94 -8.45
N ALA A 18 6.08 11.23 -8.68
CA ALA A 18 5.80 9.99 -7.99
C ALA A 18 6.82 8.90 -8.36
N HIS A 19 7.31 8.17 -7.37
CA HIS A 19 8.30 7.12 -7.60
C HIS A 19 7.66 5.92 -8.33
N TYR A 20 8.33 5.35 -9.34
CA TYR A 20 7.79 4.25 -10.17
C TYR A 20 7.37 3.01 -9.35
N SER A 21 8.07 2.73 -8.26
CA SER A 21 7.75 1.62 -7.35
C SER A 21 6.39 1.71 -6.66
N TRP A 22 5.73 2.88 -6.67
CA TRP A 22 4.41 3.03 -6.07
C TRP A 22 3.33 2.24 -6.83
N ALA A 23 3.49 2.09 -8.15
CA ALA A 23 2.57 1.29 -8.96
C ALA A 23 2.66 -0.19 -8.55
N SER A 24 3.87 -0.73 -8.43
CA SER A 24 4.08 -2.13 -8.03
C SER A 24 3.66 -2.38 -6.57
N GLU A 25 3.86 -1.42 -5.67
CA GLU A 25 3.34 -1.49 -4.30
C GLU A 25 1.81 -1.48 -4.22
N THR A 26 1.17 -0.66 -5.06
CA THR A 26 -0.29 -0.61 -5.15
C THR A 26 -0.84 -1.96 -5.61
N VAL A 27 -0.27 -2.54 -6.68
CA VAL A 27 -0.63 -3.88 -7.16
C VAL A 27 -0.45 -4.91 -6.06
N ALA A 28 0.71 -4.95 -5.40
CA ALA A 28 0.96 -5.92 -4.33
C ALA A 28 -0.01 -5.76 -3.14
N THR A 29 -0.43 -4.54 -2.81
CA THR A 29 -1.42 -4.27 -1.75
C THR A 29 -2.79 -4.81 -2.13
N TRP A 30 -3.24 -4.61 -3.38
CA TRP A 30 -4.48 -5.17 -3.89
C TRP A 30 -4.45 -6.70 -3.94
N THR A 31 -3.33 -7.29 -4.36
CA THR A 31 -3.15 -8.76 -4.34
C THR A 31 -3.25 -9.32 -2.93
N ALA A 32 -2.68 -8.64 -1.93
CA ALA A 32 -2.80 -9.04 -0.52
C ALA A 32 -4.26 -8.98 -0.03
N TRP A 33 -5.02 -7.93 -0.37
CA TRP A 33 -6.45 -7.85 -0.07
C TRP A 33 -7.25 -8.97 -0.75
N ALA A 34 -6.96 -9.28 -2.02
CA ALA A 34 -7.62 -10.35 -2.75
C ALA A 34 -7.35 -11.72 -2.11
N LEU A 35 -6.10 -12.01 -1.72
CA LEU A 35 -5.73 -13.25 -1.03
C LEU A 35 -6.41 -13.36 0.34
N ALA A 36 -6.52 -12.26 1.08
CA ALA A 36 -7.25 -12.22 2.35
C ALA A 36 -8.74 -12.56 2.14
N ALA A 37 -9.38 -11.98 1.12
CA ALA A 37 -10.78 -12.24 0.81
C ALA A 37 -11.03 -13.69 0.40
N VAL A 38 -10.20 -14.24 -0.50
CA VAL A 38 -10.30 -15.64 -0.93
C VAL A 38 -10.11 -16.61 0.25
N SER A 39 -9.14 -16.32 1.11
CA SER A 39 -8.87 -17.15 2.29
C SER A 39 -10.02 -17.11 3.30
N LEU A 40 -10.67 -15.95 3.47
CA LEU A 40 -11.80 -15.77 4.38
C LEU A 40 -13.07 -16.45 3.84
N VAL A 41 -13.32 -16.34 2.54
CA VAL A 41 -14.40 -17.07 1.85
C VAL A 41 -14.16 -18.58 1.93
N GLY A 42 -12.92 -19.03 1.71
CA GLY A 42 -12.52 -20.43 1.86
C GLY A 42 -12.75 -20.95 3.28
N ALA A 43 -12.35 -20.19 4.30
CA ALA A 43 -12.58 -20.52 5.71
C ALA A 43 -14.08 -20.63 6.04
N PHE A 44 -14.89 -19.69 5.55
CA PHE A 44 -16.33 -19.67 5.78
C PHE A 44 -17.05 -20.86 5.13
N ALA A 45 -16.73 -21.16 3.86
CA ALA A 45 -17.27 -22.32 3.16
C ALA A 45 -16.90 -23.65 3.84
N PHE A 46 -15.67 -23.74 4.34
CA PHE A 46 -15.18 -24.93 5.05
C PHE A 46 -15.86 -25.10 6.41
N TYR A 47 -16.06 -24.01 7.16
CA TYR A 47 -16.77 -24.01 8.44
C TYR A 47 -18.22 -24.50 8.30
N LEU A 48 -18.96 -24.00 7.30
CA LEU A 48 -20.35 -24.39 7.06
C LEU A 48 -20.51 -25.86 6.68
N LYS A 49 -19.61 -26.39 5.85
CA LYS A 49 -19.75 -27.76 5.33
C LYS A 49 -19.24 -28.78 6.33
N TRP A 50 -18.10 -28.54 6.98
CA TRP A 50 -17.30 -29.59 7.62
C TRP A 50 -17.12 -29.42 9.14
N GLN A 51 -17.65 -28.35 9.75
CA GLN A 51 -17.83 -28.02 11.18
C GLN A 51 -16.74 -28.33 12.24
N ASN A 52 -15.80 -29.26 12.04
CA ASN A 52 -14.86 -29.76 13.06
C ASN A 52 -13.53 -30.28 12.47
N LEU A 53 -12.86 -29.50 11.62
CA LEU A 53 -11.50 -29.81 11.18
C LEU A 53 -10.59 -28.63 11.46
N ALA A 54 -9.43 -28.91 12.06
CA ALA A 54 -8.38 -27.96 12.48
C ALA A 54 -7.87 -27.00 11.38
N GLY A 55 -8.28 -27.19 10.12
CA GLY A 55 -7.93 -26.33 8.99
C GLY A 55 -8.67 -25.00 8.93
N SER A 56 -9.89 -24.89 9.46
CA SER A 56 -10.66 -23.62 9.40
C SER A 56 -9.99 -22.49 10.19
N THR A 57 -9.39 -22.82 11.33
CA THR A 57 -8.62 -21.89 12.17
C THR A 57 -7.35 -21.41 11.47
N GLN A 58 -6.65 -22.30 10.74
CA GLN A 58 -5.46 -21.94 9.96
C GLN A 58 -5.79 -21.00 8.80
N MET A 59 -6.91 -21.24 8.11
CA MET A 59 -7.38 -20.35 7.03
C MET A 59 -7.83 -18.97 7.57
N ALA A 60 -8.47 -18.93 8.73
CA ALA A 60 -8.83 -17.67 9.40
C ALA A 60 -7.59 -16.87 9.82
N LEU A 61 -6.57 -17.53 10.39
CA LEU A 61 -5.28 -16.91 10.73
C LEU A 61 -4.55 -16.40 9.49
N ALA A 62 -4.52 -17.16 8.40
CA ALA A 62 -3.94 -16.72 7.13
C ALA A 62 -4.64 -15.45 6.59
N SER A 63 -5.98 -15.42 6.67
CA SER A 63 -6.78 -14.26 6.27
C SER A 63 -6.44 -13.02 7.10
N MET A 64 -6.30 -13.16 8.42
CA MET A 64 -5.89 -12.06 9.30
C MET A 64 -4.48 -11.56 9.00
N LEU A 65 -3.53 -12.46 8.70
CA LEU A 65 -2.17 -12.09 8.32
C LEU A 65 -2.15 -11.31 7.00
N PHE A 66 -2.84 -11.78 5.97
CA PHE A 66 -2.92 -11.08 4.69
C PHE A 66 -3.62 -9.71 4.83
N ALA A 67 -4.70 -9.63 5.61
CA ALA A 67 -5.37 -8.37 5.90
C ALA A 67 -4.45 -7.39 6.65
N GLY A 68 -3.67 -7.88 7.62
CA GLY A 68 -2.69 -7.08 8.35
C GLY A 68 -1.58 -6.54 7.46
N ILE A 69 -1.02 -7.37 6.58
CA ILE A 69 -0.02 -6.96 5.58
C ILE A 69 -0.61 -5.91 4.63
N ALA A 70 -1.83 -6.13 4.15
CA ALA A 70 -2.51 -5.21 3.23
C ALA A 70 -2.80 -3.86 3.91
N TYR A 71 -3.27 -3.87 5.16
CA TYR A 71 -3.50 -2.67 5.95
C TYR A 71 -2.23 -1.88 6.21
N TRP A 72 -1.15 -2.55 6.62
CA TRP A 72 0.15 -1.90 6.85
C TRP A 72 0.69 -1.24 5.58
N ARG A 73 0.64 -1.95 4.44
CA ARG A 73 1.05 -1.41 3.13
C ARG A 73 0.18 -0.25 2.69
N HIS A 74 -1.13 -0.32 2.91
CA HIS A 74 -2.05 0.77 2.61
C HIS A 74 -1.72 2.03 3.42
N ASN A 75 -1.47 1.90 4.73
CA ASN A 75 -1.06 3.02 5.58
C ASN A 75 0.29 3.62 5.16
N MET A 76 1.26 2.79 4.75
CA MET A 76 2.53 3.29 4.23
C MET A 76 2.34 4.09 2.94
N LEU A 77 1.55 3.58 1.98
CA LEU A 77 1.22 4.29 0.74
C LEU A 77 0.48 5.62 1.02
N ALA A 78 -0.41 5.65 2.01
CA ALA A 78 -1.13 6.86 2.40
C ALA A 78 -0.19 7.95 2.95
N ARG A 79 0.76 7.58 3.82
CA ARG A 79 1.78 8.50 4.36
C ARG A 79 2.67 9.06 3.25
N ARG A 80 3.10 8.22 2.31
CA ARG A 80 3.92 8.62 1.16
C ARG A 80 3.19 9.60 0.24
N ARG A 81 1.91 9.37 -0.05
CA ARG A 81 1.07 10.31 -0.80
C ARG A 81 0.91 11.65 -0.09
N ALA A 82 0.87 11.66 1.24
CA ALA A 82 0.87 12.91 2.01
C ALA A 82 2.18 13.66 1.84
N ALA A 83 3.33 13.00 2.05
CA ALA A 83 4.65 13.60 1.88
C ALA A 83 4.88 14.16 0.47
N PHE A 84 4.44 13.44 -0.57
CA PHE A 84 4.51 13.93 -1.94
C PHE A 84 3.67 15.18 -2.18
N ARG A 85 2.45 15.26 -1.63
CA ARG A 85 1.61 16.46 -1.73
C ARG A 85 2.25 17.65 -1.05
N ASP A 86 2.89 17.44 0.10
CA ASP A 86 3.58 18.52 0.81
C ASP A 86 4.80 18.99 0.01
N ALA A 87 5.60 18.08 -0.56
CA ALA A 87 6.71 18.42 -1.44
C ALA A 87 6.30 19.20 -2.71
N VAL A 88 5.15 18.85 -3.31
CA VAL A 88 4.59 19.60 -4.46
C VAL A 88 4.18 21.01 -4.03
N LYS A 89 3.54 21.17 -2.87
CA LYS A 89 3.17 22.49 -2.34
C LYS A 89 4.39 23.35 -2.05
N ASP A 90 5.45 22.77 -1.48
CA ASP A 90 6.69 23.48 -1.20
C ASP A 90 7.36 23.96 -2.50
N TYR A 91 7.39 23.11 -3.53
CA TYR A 91 7.90 23.47 -4.86
C TYR A 91 7.07 24.60 -5.51
N GLU A 92 5.74 24.52 -5.44
CA GLU A 92 4.85 25.58 -5.95
C GLU A 92 5.06 26.91 -5.19
N ALA A 93 5.25 26.86 -3.87
CA ALA A 93 5.55 28.02 -3.05
C ALA A 93 6.94 28.62 -3.34
N MET A 94 7.94 27.80 -3.68
CA MET A 94 9.27 28.25 -4.10
C MET A 94 9.22 28.97 -5.45
N ILE A 95 8.49 28.44 -6.43
CA ILE A 95 8.34 29.08 -7.75
C ILE A 95 7.51 30.37 -7.66
N ALA A 96 6.51 30.40 -6.78
CA ALA A 96 5.66 31.57 -6.59
C ALA A 96 6.36 32.77 -5.94
N LYS A 97 7.56 32.59 -5.35
CA LYS A 97 8.40 33.70 -4.91
C LYS A 97 9.29 34.13 -6.07
N PRO A 98 9.01 35.27 -6.75
CA PRO A 98 9.96 35.81 -7.70
C PRO A 98 11.23 36.13 -6.90
N PHE A 99 12.37 35.68 -7.40
CA PHE A 99 13.69 35.96 -6.84
C PHE A 99 13.77 37.44 -6.43
N GLY A 100 13.83 37.69 -5.12
CA GLY A 100 14.15 39.01 -4.56
C GLY A 100 15.65 39.20 -4.52
#